data_AF-A0A950YND3-F1
#
_entry.id   AF-A0A950YND3-F1
#
_cell.length_a   1.000
_cell.length_b   1.000
_cell.length_c   1.000
_cell.angle_alpha   90.00
_cell.angle_beta   90.00
_cell.angle_gamma   90.00
#
_symmetry.space_group_name_H-M   'P 1'
#
loop_
_entity.id
_entity.type
_entity.pdbx_description
1 polymer ?
#
loop_
_entity_poly.entity_id
_entity_poly.type
_entity_poly.pdbx_seq_one_letter_code
_entity_poly.pdbx_strand_id
1 'polypeptide(L)'
;MSAIDLGGRGRRGPERRPGGAPVSGRGPRARRGSDHRPWTLRCLLVAALLLGALSPEAAHAYSPPPIKHVFVLIDENESASTTFAAGSPAPYLSQTLVERGAYLPDYYGIGHASLDNYISMVSGQAPNPLTSTDCPSFVDFPAGSLDSSGQENNEGCVYPADVPSLMSQFDAAGLTWRAYEDGMGADPNRESATCGHPPVGAADDTQTPTAVDQYTTRHDPFVYFHYVIDNPVECNANVVNLNRLQSDLQSAATTPNYIFLTPDLCDDGHYSTCPDGRPGGLAQADSFLKTWVPIITSSAAFKQNGLLIITFDEAVGDASACCNEVPGPYEAANSLLPGVTGPGGGDIGAVLLSPFIAAGTSSTAGYNHYSMLASIEDLFGLPRIGEAAGAAAFGSDVYTQPNGPEGAGGTGTGSGASAGGSGAGETTANGRETTRSADQRTGAQPAHGGATHGTPRVSAAQLTAIIRRQITPSPRAASIAQLVEHRGFSLRFRAPEAGRAVVRWYGAPAGPRLPESWRFRPSPVLLASGQTAFPSPGTRTIVLRFTREGGQLLRRATRLALTAKGMFTAIGGRPVSTRKTFALRA
;
A
#
# COMPACT_ATOMS: atom_id res chain seq x y z
N MET A 1 -19.59 -66.03 -6.83
CA MET A 1 -18.73 -66.54 -5.73
C MET A 1 -18.59 -65.40 -4.73
N SER A 2 -19.61 -65.24 -3.88
CA SER A 2 -19.62 -65.56 -2.44
C SER A 2 -19.13 -64.35 -1.64
N ALA A 3 -19.93 -63.48 -0.99
CA ALA A 3 -21.09 -63.63 -0.09
C ALA A 3 -20.79 -64.41 1.21
N ILE A 4 -21.46 -63.96 2.30
CA ILE A 4 -21.47 -64.38 3.74
C ILE A 4 -20.71 -63.33 4.60
N ASP A 5 -21.32 -62.42 5.39
CA ASP A 5 -22.49 -62.39 6.29
C ASP A 5 -22.33 -63.11 7.64
N LEU A 6 -23.04 -62.57 8.65
CA LEU A 6 -23.29 -62.99 10.05
C LEU A 6 -22.34 -62.36 11.10
N GLY A 7 -22.79 -61.69 12.16
CA GLY A 7 -24.14 -61.51 12.72
C GLY A 7 -24.13 -61.70 14.24
N GLY A 8 -24.95 -60.92 14.96
CA GLY A 8 -25.41 -61.22 16.34
C GLY A 8 -25.09 -60.12 17.38
N ARG A 9 -25.98 -59.17 17.71
CA ARG A 9 -27.28 -59.20 18.44
C ARG A 9 -27.21 -59.43 19.97
N GLY A 10 -27.72 -58.42 20.69
CA GLY A 10 -28.58 -58.55 21.87
C GLY A 10 -27.94 -58.14 23.20
N ARG A 11 -28.62 -57.53 24.19
CA ARG A 11 -30.05 -57.24 24.38
C ARG A 11 -30.24 -56.53 25.74
N ARG A 12 -31.29 -55.68 25.86
CA ARG A 12 -32.09 -55.32 27.08
C ARG A 12 -31.36 -54.45 28.13
N GLY A 13 -31.98 -53.51 28.84
CA GLY A 13 -33.38 -53.22 29.19
C GLY A 13 -33.40 -52.42 30.52
N PRO A 14 -34.56 -51.93 31.02
CA PRO A 14 -34.77 -50.54 31.50
C PRO A 14 -35.17 -50.38 32.99
N GLU A 15 -35.28 -49.14 33.53
CA GLU A 15 -36.26 -48.72 34.59
C GLU A 15 -36.18 -47.19 34.93
N ARG A 16 -37.25 -46.37 34.73
CA ARG A 16 -38.33 -45.86 35.65
C ARG A 16 -37.86 -44.84 36.74
N ARG A 17 -38.14 -43.51 36.67
CA ARG A 17 -39.33 -42.64 37.04
C ARG A 17 -39.64 -42.55 38.57
N PRO A 18 -40.42 -41.58 39.15
CA PRO A 18 -40.80 -40.16 38.80
C PRO A 18 -41.00 -39.16 40.02
N GLY A 19 -41.46 -37.91 39.76
CA GLY A 19 -42.34 -37.06 40.65
C GLY A 19 -41.66 -36.05 41.60
N GLY A 20 -42.16 -34.84 41.90
CA GLY A 20 -43.40 -34.12 41.63
C GLY A 20 -43.36 -32.65 42.09
N ALA A 21 -44.42 -31.88 41.83
CA ALA A 21 -44.73 -30.53 42.33
C ALA A 21 -45.99 -30.60 43.25
N PRO A 22 -46.67 -29.50 43.65
CA PRO A 22 -46.31 -28.22 44.29
C PRO A 22 -47.03 -28.07 45.67
N VAL A 23 -47.06 -26.89 46.32
CA VAL A 23 -48.23 -26.28 47.04
C VAL A 23 -47.84 -25.06 47.92
N SER A 24 -48.79 -24.13 47.97
CA SER A 24 -48.95 -22.77 48.54
C SER A 24 -48.94 -22.57 50.06
N GLY A 25 -48.80 -21.30 50.51
CA GLY A 25 -49.24 -20.88 51.86
C GLY A 25 -49.18 -19.36 52.20
N ARG A 26 -50.29 -18.64 51.95
CA ARG A 26 -50.98 -17.55 52.70
C ARG A 26 -50.20 -16.42 53.46
N GLY A 27 -50.70 -15.17 53.30
CA GLY A 27 -50.35 -13.93 54.05
C GLY A 27 -50.82 -13.88 55.53
N PRO A 28 -51.15 -12.73 56.19
CA PRO A 28 -51.47 -11.38 55.67
C PRO A 28 -51.04 -10.15 56.54
N ARG A 29 -51.51 -8.96 56.11
CA ARG A 29 -51.99 -7.79 56.88
C ARG A 29 -51.05 -6.69 57.40
N ALA A 30 -51.47 -5.49 57.05
CA ALA A 30 -51.08 -4.14 57.46
C ALA A 30 -51.40 -3.79 58.93
N ARG A 31 -50.69 -2.80 59.50
CA ARG A 31 -51.22 -1.45 59.84
C ARG A 31 -50.25 -0.65 60.74
N ARG A 32 -50.16 0.65 60.40
CA ARG A 32 -50.09 1.86 61.24
C ARG A 32 -49.01 2.01 62.33
N GLY A 33 -48.42 3.21 62.34
CA GLY A 33 -48.01 3.88 63.58
C GLY A 33 -46.85 4.84 63.40
N SER A 34 -47.16 6.09 63.11
CA SER A 34 -46.27 7.25 63.18
C SER A 34 -45.74 7.47 64.60
N ASP A 35 -44.49 7.91 64.78
CA ASP A 35 -44.13 9.33 64.96
C ASP A 35 -42.68 9.53 65.42
N HIS A 36 -42.24 10.79 65.25
CA HIS A 36 -40.99 11.44 65.72
C HIS A 36 -39.88 11.64 64.66
N ARG A 37 -40.03 12.77 63.96
CA ARG A 37 -38.96 13.68 63.48
C ARG A 37 -38.02 14.08 64.65
N PRO A 38 -36.75 14.55 64.44
CA PRO A 38 -36.37 15.52 63.40
C PRO A 38 -34.98 15.42 62.73
N TRP A 39 -34.90 16.08 61.57
CA TRP A 39 -33.74 16.78 61.00
C TRP A 39 -32.52 15.95 60.55
N THR A 40 -32.46 15.63 59.26
CA THR A 40 -31.48 16.10 58.25
C THR A 40 -31.65 15.27 56.97
N LEU A 41 -30.99 15.65 55.87
CA LEU A 41 -31.09 15.11 54.51
C LEU A 41 -32.30 15.56 53.67
N ARG A 42 -32.42 16.88 53.49
CA ARG A 42 -32.69 17.42 52.15
C ARG A 42 -31.36 17.60 51.42
N CYS A 43 -30.85 16.54 50.77
CA CYS A 43 -29.80 16.64 49.73
C CYS A 43 -29.80 15.48 48.72
N LEU A 44 -30.67 14.48 48.81
CA LEU A 44 -30.60 13.27 47.95
C LEU A 44 -31.66 13.16 46.85
N LEU A 45 -32.39 14.23 46.51
CA LEU A 45 -33.42 14.20 45.47
C LEU A 45 -33.33 15.31 44.40
N VAL A 46 -32.18 16.00 44.30
CA VAL A 46 -31.84 16.83 43.12
C VAL A 46 -30.75 16.17 42.27
N ALA A 47 -29.99 15.21 42.82
CA ALA A 47 -28.98 14.46 42.05
C ALA A 47 -29.61 13.42 41.10
N ALA A 48 -30.81 12.90 41.37
CA ALA A 48 -31.43 11.86 40.54
C ALA A 48 -32.22 12.38 39.32
N LEU A 49 -32.31 13.70 39.13
CA LEU A 49 -32.93 14.33 37.95
C LEU A 49 -31.91 15.12 37.08
N LEU A 50 -30.62 15.04 37.41
CA LEU A 50 -29.51 15.58 36.62
C LEU A 50 -28.51 14.51 36.13
N LEU A 51 -28.86 13.23 36.31
CA LEU A 51 -28.06 12.07 35.86
C LEU A 51 -28.63 11.35 34.64
N GLY A 52 -29.59 11.99 33.94
CA GLY A 52 -30.26 11.45 32.74
C GLY A 52 -29.92 12.14 31.41
N ALA A 53 -28.87 12.97 31.35
CA ALA A 53 -28.51 13.72 30.14
C ALA A 53 -27.00 13.78 29.90
N LEU A 54 -26.35 12.62 29.98
CA LEU A 54 -25.05 12.38 29.32
C LEU A 54 -25.10 10.94 28.79
N SER A 55 -26.04 10.67 27.88
CA SER A 55 -25.72 9.65 26.88
C SER A 55 -24.42 10.12 26.23
N PRO A 56 -23.37 9.28 26.10
CA PRO A 56 -22.35 9.62 25.12
C PRO A 56 -23.13 9.83 23.82
N GLU A 57 -23.05 11.03 23.25
CA GLU A 57 -23.41 11.21 21.85
C GLU A 57 -22.70 10.06 21.16
N ALA A 58 -23.46 9.07 20.66
CA ALA A 58 -22.86 8.05 19.83
C ALA A 58 -22.27 8.86 18.70
N ALA A 59 -20.95 9.03 18.69
CA ALA A 59 -20.24 9.66 17.59
C ALA A 59 -20.83 8.97 16.36
N HIS A 60 -21.57 9.73 15.55
CA HIS A 60 -22.13 9.17 14.33
C HIS A 60 -20.91 8.66 13.57
N ALA A 61 -20.78 7.34 13.51
CA ALA A 61 -19.69 6.72 12.78
C ALA A 61 -19.75 7.30 11.38
N TYR A 62 -18.65 7.89 10.93
CA TYR A 62 -18.56 8.44 9.60
C TYR A 62 -18.98 7.35 8.60
N SER A 63 -20.01 7.65 7.81
CA SER A 63 -20.44 6.78 6.72
C SER A 63 -19.84 7.33 5.44
N PRO A 64 -19.11 6.50 4.66
CA PRO A 64 -18.63 6.92 3.36
C PRO A 64 -19.80 7.37 2.45
N PRO A 65 -19.60 8.33 1.54
CA PRO A 65 -20.61 8.72 0.58
C PRO A 65 -20.94 7.56 -0.37
N PRO A 66 -22.13 7.56 -1.00
CA PRO A 66 -22.60 6.44 -1.81
C PRO A 66 -21.96 6.40 -3.21
N ILE A 67 -20.63 6.55 -3.29
CA ILE A 67 -19.85 6.45 -4.53
C ILE A 67 -20.02 5.06 -5.14
N LYS A 68 -20.17 5.00 -6.47
CA LYS A 68 -20.35 3.75 -7.23
C LYS A 68 -19.31 3.54 -8.33
N HIS A 69 -18.62 4.60 -8.72
CA HIS A 69 -17.61 4.60 -9.76
C HIS A 69 -16.40 5.40 -9.27
N VAL A 70 -15.24 4.76 -9.16
CA VAL A 70 -13.98 5.41 -8.84
C VAL A 70 -13.08 5.37 -10.06
N PHE A 71 -12.66 6.55 -10.50
CA PHE A 71 -11.66 6.78 -11.53
C PHE A 71 -10.35 7.14 -10.84
N VAL A 72 -9.31 6.38 -11.10
CA VAL A 72 -7.94 6.66 -10.67
C VAL A 72 -7.14 6.98 -11.92
N LEU A 73 -6.56 8.18 -11.98
CA LEU A 73 -5.69 8.62 -13.06
C LEU A 73 -4.32 8.92 -12.46
N ILE A 74 -3.31 8.19 -12.90
CA ILE A 74 -1.94 8.28 -12.39
C ILE A 74 -1.07 8.92 -13.46
N ASP A 75 -0.60 10.14 -13.19
CA ASP A 75 0.52 10.75 -13.90
C ASP A 75 1.85 10.28 -13.27
N GLU A 76 3.01 10.64 -13.80
CA GLU A 76 4.31 10.08 -13.38
C GLU A 76 5.32 11.11 -12.91
N ASN A 77 6.15 10.70 -11.94
CA ASN A 77 7.43 11.29 -11.57
C ASN A 77 7.41 12.81 -11.35
N GLU A 78 6.51 13.31 -10.51
CA GLU A 78 6.44 14.74 -10.18
C GLU A 78 6.22 14.99 -8.69
N SER A 79 6.99 15.94 -8.14
CA SER A 79 6.84 16.36 -6.75
C SER A 79 5.72 17.40 -6.60
N ALA A 80 4.98 17.36 -5.49
CA ALA A 80 3.95 18.35 -5.17
C ALA A 80 4.50 19.80 -5.23
N SER A 81 5.75 19.98 -4.80
CA SER A 81 6.45 21.27 -4.82
C SER A 81 6.69 21.84 -6.22
N THR A 82 6.65 21.02 -7.25
CA THR A 82 6.74 21.43 -8.66
C THR A 82 5.33 21.55 -9.24
N THR A 83 4.52 20.49 -9.09
CA THR A 83 3.19 20.39 -9.68
C THR A 83 2.24 21.46 -9.20
N PHE A 84 2.24 21.77 -7.91
CA PHE A 84 1.29 22.70 -7.31
C PHE A 84 1.90 24.07 -6.97
N ALA A 85 3.09 24.37 -7.48
CA ALA A 85 3.70 25.68 -7.34
C ALA A 85 2.95 26.75 -8.16
N ALA A 86 3.07 28.02 -7.73
CA ALA A 86 2.46 29.16 -8.43
C ALA A 86 2.88 29.30 -9.90
N GLY A 87 4.06 28.77 -10.28
CA GLY A 87 4.59 28.76 -11.65
C GLY A 87 4.50 27.41 -12.34
N SER A 88 3.60 26.52 -11.89
CA SER A 88 3.47 25.17 -12.42
C SER A 88 3.26 25.14 -13.94
N PRO A 89 3.92 24.23 -14.67
CA PRO A 89 3.65 23.99 -16.08
C PRO A 89 2.29 23.29 -16.31
N ALA A 90 1.62 22.82 -15.25
CA ALA A 90 0.29 22.20 -15.28
C ALA A 90 -0.79 23.06 -14.59
N PRO A 91 -1.19 24.21 -15.17
CA PRO A 91 -2.17 25.11 -14.54
C PRO A 91 -3.60 24.54 -14.52
N TYR A 92 -3.96 23.63 -15.42
CA TYR A 92 -5.27 22.97 -15.34
C TYR A 92 -5.34 22.09 -14.09
N LEU A 93 -4.35 21.21 -13.86
CA LEU A 93 -4.28 20.40 -12.64
C LEU A 93 -4.12 21.27 -11.39
N SER A 94 -3.09 22.12 -11.37
CA SER A 94 -2.65 22.82 -10.14
C SER A 94 -3.54 23.98 -9.69
N GLN A 95 -4.35 24.52 -10.57
CA GLN A 95 -5.23 25.66 -10.26
C GLN A 95 -6.68 25.29 -10.54
N THR A 96 -6.99 24.90 -11.78
CA THR A 96 -8.38 24.70 -12.20
C THR A 96 -9.03 23.52 -11.49
N LEU A 97 -8.34 22.39 -11.35
CA LEU A 97 -8.90 21.20 -10.69
C LEU A 97 -8.87 21.34 -9.15
N VAL A 98 -7.81 21.94 -8.60
CA VAL A 98 -7.72 22.30 -7.17
C VAL A 98 -8.92 23.16 -6.74
N GLU A 99 -9.24 24.21 -7.50
CA GLU A 99 -10.39 25.09 -7.21
C GLU A 99 -11.74 24.36 -7.29
N ARG A 100 -11.83 23.28 -8.08
CA ARG A 100 -13.08 22.52 -8.32
C ARG A 100 -13.27 21.34 -7.38
N GLY A 101 -12.23 20.93 -6.66
CA GLY A 101 -12.19 19.67 -5.94
C GLY A 101 -11.65 19.78 -4.53
N ALA A 102 -11.10 18.66 -4.06
CA ALA A 102 -10.23 18.59 -2.91
C ALA A 102 -8.77 18.53 -3.36
N TYR A 103 -7.90 19.32 -2.73
CA TYR A 103 -6.45 19.19 -2.85
C TYR A 103 -5.85 18.62 -1.56
N LEU A 104 -5.11 17.53 -1.71
CA LEU A 104 -4.38 16.85 -0.66
C LEU A 104 -2.88 17.17 -0.82
N PRO A 105 -2.36 18.25 -0.20
CA PRO A 105 -0.95 18.61 -0.28
C PRO A 105 0.00 17.65 0.43
N ASP A 106 -0.49 16.81 1.35
CA ASP A 106 0.33 15.84 2.10
C ASP A 106 0.00 14.40 1.63
N TYR A 107 0.08 14.17 0.31
CA TYR A 107 -0.13 12.86 -0.30
C TYR A 107 1.19 12.32 -0.86
N TYR A 108 1.56 11.10 -0.45
CA TYR A 108 2.91 10.57 -0.65
C TYR A 108 2.91 9.29 -1.51
N GLY A 109 3.96 9.16 -2.33
CA GLY A 109 4.31 7.90 -2.98
C GLY A 109 4.86 6.88 -1.98
N ILE A 110 4.92 5.62 -2.41
CA ILE A 110 5.44 4.49 -1.62
C ILE A 110 6.92 4.22 -1.96
N GLY A 111 7.27 4.21 -3.23
CA GLY A 111 8.61 3.93 -3.72
C GLY A 111 9.15 4.97 -4.70
N HIS A 112 10.33 4.66 -5.26
CA HIS A 112 11.05 5.48 -6.24
C HIS A 112 11.34 4.72 -7.56
N ALA A 113 10.60 3.64 -7.78
CA ALA A 113 10.41 3.10 -9.10
C ALA A 113 8.91 2.95 -9.33
N SER A 114 8.41 3.37 -10.49
CA SER A 114 6.99 3.41 -10.81
C SER A 114 6.27 2.12 -10.41
N LEU A 115 6.77 0.95 -10.82
CA LEU A 115 6.05 -0.32 -10.61
C LEU A 115 5.66 -0.62 -9.16
N ASP A 116 6.52 -0.31 -8.18
CA ASP A 116 6.19 -0.62 -6.79
C ASP A 116 5.02 0.23 -6.25
N ASN A 117 4.88 1.46 -6.75
CA ASN A 117 3.73 2.33 -6.48
C ASN A 117 2.44 1.75 -7.07
N TYR A 118 2.43 1.40 -8.37
CA TYR A 118 1.23 0.84 -9.01
C TYR A 118 0.77 -0.48 -8.37
N ILE A 119 1.71 -1.35 -8.04
CA ILE A 119 1.39 -2.59 -7.32
C ILE A 119 0.79 -2.29 -5.95
N SER A 120 1.34 -1.31 -5.22
CA SER A 120 0.82 -0.87 -3.92
C SER A 120 -0.62 -0.37 -4.02
N MET A 121 -0.95 0.37 -5.08
CA MET A 121 -2.29 0.94 -5.31
C MET A 121 -3.39 -0.11 -5.49
N VAL A 122 -3.08 -1.30 -6.04
CA VAL A 122 -4.09 -2.32 -6.36
C VAL A 122 -4.04 -3.57 -5.48
N SER A 123 -3.03 -3.72 -4.62
CA SER A 123 -2.85 -4.93 -3.82
C SER A 123 -2.38 -4.69 -2.39
N GLY A 124 -1.95 -3.47 -2.08
CA GLY A 124 -1.32 -3.16 -0.80
C GLY A 124 -0.02 -3.91 -0.56
N GLN A 125 0.56 -4.56 -1.58
CA GLN A 125 1.87 -5.18 -1.48
C GLN A 125 2.94 -4.11 -1.39
N ALA A 126 3.86 -4.27 -0.45
CA ALA A 126 4.97 -3.37 -0.27
C ALA A 126 6.04 -3.55 -1.37
N PRO A 127 6.89 -2.53 -1.57
CA PRO A 127 8.02 -2.64 -2.49
C PRO A 127 8.90 -3.86 -2.21
N ASN A 128 9.51 -4.38 -3.26
CA ASN A 128 10.53 -5.42 -3.19
C ASN A 128 11.62 -5.11 -4.24
N PRO A 129 12.79 -5.77 -4.25
CA PRO A 129 13.89 -5.36 -5.11
C PRO A 129 13.62 -5.42 -6.60
N LEU A 130 12.70 -6.27 -7.06
CA LEU A 130 12.36 -6.33 -8.48
C LEU A 130 11.37 -5.22 -8.83
N THR A 131 10.32 -5.02 -8.03
CA THR A 131 9.35 -3.94 -8.27
C THR A 131 9.98 -2.56 -8.09
N SER A 132 10.86 -2.38 -7.10
CA SER A 132 11.68 -1.18 -6.91
C SER A 132 12.79 -0.97 -7.95
N THR A 133 12.76 -1.75 -9.03
CA THR A 133 13.59 -1.56 -10.22
C THR A 133 12.77 -1.65 -11.50
N ASP A 134 11.45 -1.49 -11.41
CA ASP A 134 10.48 -1.61 -12.51
C ASP A 134 10.41 -2.99 -13.16
N CYS A 135 10.95 -4.02 -12.51
CA CYS A 135 10.98 -5.38 -12.98
C CYS A 135 11.35 -5.54 -14.48
N PRO A 136 12.60 -5.26 -14.89
CA PRO A 136 13.03 -5.31 -16.31
C PRO A 136 12.97 -6.72 -16.94
N SER A 137 12.61 -7.73 -16.16
CA SER A 137 12.25 -9.05 -16.65
C SER A 137 11.05 -9.53 -15.85
N PHE A 138 10.01 -9.99 -16.54
CA PHE A 138 8.72 -10.37 -15.97
C PHE A 138 8.87 -11.69 -15.21
N VAL A 139 9.17 -11.63 -13.91
CA VAL A 139 9.63 -12.80 -13.14
C VAL A 139 8.59 -13.22 -12.11
N ASP A 140 8.21 -14.49 -12.14
CA ASP A 140 7.34 -15.10 -11.12
C ASP A 140 7.94 -15.03 -9.73
N PHE A 141 7.07 -14.86 -8.74
CA PHE A 141 7.42 -15.29 -7.40
C PHE A 141 7.53 -16.82 -7.34
N PRO A 142 8.55 -17.37 -6.66
CA PRO A 142 8.50 -18.77 -6.27
C PRO A 142 7.31 -19.00 -5.34
N ALA A 143 6.67 -20.17 -5.47
CA ALA A 143 5.39 -20.48 -4.83
C ALA A 143 5.26 -20.04 -3.36
N GLY A 144 4.22 -19.22 -3.12
CA GLY A 144 3.43 -19.06 -1.90
C GLY A 144 4.19 -18.80 -0.61
N SER A 145 4.36 -17.52 -0.26
CA SER A 145 4.71 -17.16 1.10
C SER A 145 4.04 -15.87 1.52
N LEU A 146 2.71 -15.84 1.60
CA LEU A 146 2.01 -14.73 2.24
C LEU A 146 2.26 -14.74 3.76
N ASP A 147 2.55 -13.57 4.33
CA ASP A 147 2.52 -13.40 5.80
C ASP A 147 1.11 -13.12 6.32
N SER A 148 1.00 -12.85 7.62
CA SER A 148 -0.26 -12.53 8.28
C SER A 148 -0.91 -11.23 7.81
N SER A 149 -0.15 -10.35 7.17
CA SER A 149 -0.63 -9.09 6.59
C SER A 149 -0.97 -9.24 5.10
N GLY A 150 -0.86 -10.46 4.55
CA GLY A 150 -1.10 -10.73 3.14
C GLY A 150 0.05 -10.30 2.23
N GLN A 151 1.24 -10.02 2.76
CA GLN A 151 2.42 -9.64 1.97
C GLN A 151 3.15 -10.88 1.42
N GLU A 152 3.50 -10.89 0.13
CA GLU A 152 4.33 -11.93 -0.46
C GLU A 152 5.80 -11.76 -0.03
N ASN A 153 6.35 -12.79 0.61
CA ASN A 153 7.67 -12.75 1.24
C ASN A 153 8.83 -13.18 0.33
N ASN A 154 8.52 -13.67 -0.88
CA ASN A 154 9.54 -14.10 -1.84
C ASN A 154 10.00 -12.95 -2.75
N GLU A 155 10.85 -13.27 -3.73
CA GLU A 155 11.35 -12.33 -4.72
C GLU A 155 10.74 -12.67 -6.08
N GLY A 156 10.08 -11.69 -6.69
CA GLY A 156 9.32 -11.80 -7.93
C GLY A 156 8.68 -10.44 -8.23
N CYS A 157 8.02 -10.34 -9.37
CA CYS A 157 7.12 -9.22 -9.66
C CYS A 157 5.80 -9.68 -10.28
N VAL A 158 5.72 -10.91 -10.81
CA VAL A 158 4.46 -11.51 -11.26
C VAL A 158 3.88 -12.33 -10.10
N TYR A 159 2.92 -11.74 -9.40
CA TYR A 159 2.30 -12.23 -8.18
C TYR A 159 1.43 -13.47 -8.42
N PRO A 160 1.54 -14.50 -7.56
CA PRO A 160 0.67 -15.68 -7.61
C PRO A 160 -0.82 -15.34 -7.55
N ALA A 161 -1.66 -16.20 -8.12
CA ALA A 161 -3.10 -15.94 -8.24
C ALA A 161 -3.85 -15.88 -6.90
N ASP A 162 -3.25 -16.35 -5.81
CA ASP A 162 -3.81 -16.31 -4.45
C ASP A 162 -3.37 -15.09 -3.65
N VAL A 163 -2.52 -14.21 -4.22
CA VAL A 163 -2.20 -12.91 -3.62
C VAL A 163 -3.44 -12.01 -3.70
N PRO A 164 -3.96 -11.50 -2.58
CA PRO A 164 -5.11 -10.60 -2.59
C PRO A 164 -4.83 -9.34 -3.42
N SER A 165 -5.80 -8.98 -4.26
CA SER A 165 -5.78 -7.77 -5.06
C SER A 165 -7.19 -7.18 -5.17
N LEU A 166 -7.26 -5.89 -5.53
CA LEU A 166 -8.51 -5.19 -5.74
C LEU A 166 -9.36 -5.86 -6.83
N MET A 167 -8.72 -6.38 -7.89
CA MET A 167 -9.37 -7.16 -8.94
C MET A 167 -10.13 -8.36 -8.35
N SER A 168 -9.43 -9.17 -7.55
CA SER A 168 -10.02 -10.34 -6.92
C SER A 168 -11.17 -10.01 -5.97
N GLN A 169 -11.10 -8.87 -5.27
CA GLN A 169 -12.19 -8.41 -4.41
C GLN A 169 -13.40 -7.93 -5.22
N PHE A 170 -13.17 -7.19 -6.30
CA PHE A 170 -14.24 -6.69 -7.16
C PHE A 170 -15.00 -7.83 -7.82
N ASP A 171 -14.28 -8.80 -8.41
CA ASP A 171 -14.91 -9.96 -9.03
C ASP A 171 -15.67 -10.81 -8.00
N ALA A 172 -15.10 -11.01 -6.79
CA ALA A 172 -15.79 -11.72 -5.71
C ALA A 172 -17.06 -11.00 -5.22
N ALA A 173 -17.09 -9.67 -5.29
CA ALA A 173 -18.25 -8.86 -4.95
C ALA A 173 -19.25 -8.68 -6.11
N GLY A 174 -18.95 -9.20 -7.30
CA GLY A 174 -19.74 -8.96 -8.51
C GLY A 174 -19.69 -7.52 -9.00
N LEU A 175 -18.64 -6.79 -8.64
CA LEU A 175 -18.33 -5.45 -9.12
C LEU A 175 -17.45 -5.53 -10.37
N THR A 176 -17.45 -4.47 -11.17
CA THR A 176 -16.70 -4.40 -12.43
C THR A 176 -15.49 -3.51 -12.30
N TRP A 177 -14.38 -3.91 -12.91
CA TRP A 177 -13.15 -3.12 -12.94
C TRP A 177 -12.57 -3.12 -14.36
N ARG A 178 -11.83 -2.07 -14.72
CA ARG A 178 -11.10 -2.01 -15.99
C ARG A 178 -9.91 -1.06 -15.88
N ALA A 179 -8.79 -1.51 -16.42
CA ALA A 179 -7.58 -0.75 -16.69
C ALA A 179 -7.60 -0.23 -18.13
N TYR A 180 -7.26 1.03 -18.29
CA TYR A 180 -7.28 1.77 -19.54
C TYR A 180 -5.89 2.36 -19.77
N GLU A 181 -5.09 1.62 -20.53
CA GLU A 181 -3.68 1.92 -20.76
C GLU A 181 -3.53 2.65 -22.10
N ASP A 182 -3.05 3.89 -22.08
CA ASP A 182 -2.83 4.64 -23.32
C ASP A 182 -1.62 4.06 -24.10
N GLY A 183 -1.68 4.18 -25.41
CA GLY A 183 -0.66 3.63 -26.31
C GLY A 183 -0.66 2.11 -26.47
N MET A 184 -1.27 1.33 -25.56
CA MET A 184 -1.14 -0.14 -25.53
C MET A 184 -1.49 -0.80 -26.88
N GLY A 185 -0.54 -1.57 -27.42
CA GLY A 185 -0.65 -2.30 -28.68
C GLY A 185 -0.61 -1.42 -29.94
N ALA A 186 -0.01 -0.23 -29.85
CA ALA A 186 0.28 0.60 -31.02
C ALA A 186 1.32 -0.06 -31.93
N ASP A 187 2.28 -0.81 -31.37
CA ASP A 187 3.11 -1.77 -32.09
C ASP A 187 2.71 -3.22 -31.75
N PRO A 188 1.96 -3.91 -32.62
CA PRO A 188 1.52 -5.29 -32.37
C PRO A 188 2.65 -6.32 -32.33
N ASN A 189 3.90 -5.94 -32.66
CA ASN A 189 5.07 -6.80 -32.51
C ASN A 189 5.73 -6.67 -31.13
N ARG A 190 5.37 -5.64 -30.35
CA ARG A 190 5.93 -5.37 -29.03
C ARG A 190 5.02 -5.92 -27.94
N GLU A 191 3.73 -5.62 -28.01
CA GLU A 191 2.71 -6.20 -27.12
C GLU A 191 1.31 -6.28 -27.76
N SER A 192 0.38 -6.94 -27.08
CA SER A 192 -1.02 -7.07 -27.51
C SER A 192 -1.82 -5.79 -27.22
N ALA A 193 -2.83 -5.48 -28.06
CA ALA A 193 -3.74 -4.33 -27.87
C ALA A 193 -4.75 -4.48 -26.72
N THR A 194 -4.79 -5.65 -26.10
CA THR A 194 -5.48 -5.96 -24.85
C THR A 194 -4.60 -6.92 -24.06
N CYS A 195 -4.58 -6.82 -22.73
CA CYS A 195 -3.70 -7.64 -21.90
C CYS A 195 -2.25 -7.61 -22.40
N GLY A 196 -1.73 -6.41 -22.70
CA GLY A 196 -0.40 -6.22 -23.27
C GLY A 196 0.66 -6.43 -22.19
N HIS A 197 1.35 -7.56 -22.20
CA HIS A 197 2.46 -7.79 -21.26
C HIS A 197 3.51 -8.74 -21.85
N PRO A 198 4.75 -8.73 -21.35
CA PRO A 198 5.76 -9.70 -21.75
C PRO A 198 5.37 -11.12 -21.32
N PRO A 199 5.78 -12.17 -22.05
CA PRO A 199 5.67 -13.53 -21.55
C PRO A 199 6.38 -13.67 -20.20
N VAL A 200 5.77 -14.42 -19.27
CA VAL A 200 6.41 -14.74 -17.99
C VAL A 200 7.79 -15.38 -18.22
N GLY A 201 8.79 -14.83 -17.54
CA GLY A 201 10.21 -15.15 -17.63
C GLY A 201 10.98 -14.39 -18.72
N ALA A 202 10.31 -13.57 -19.54
CA ALA A 202 10.94 -12.77 -20.59
C ALA A 202 11.46 -11.42 -20.07
N ALA A 203 12.31 -10.77 -20.87
CA ALA A 203 12.63 -9.38 -20.67
C ALA A 203 11.40 -8.51 -21.00
N ASP A 204 11.28 -7.39 -20.31
CA ASP A 204 10.26 -6.40 -20.63
C ASP A 204 10.84 -5.37 -21.62
N ASP A 205 10.44 -5.49 -22.88
CA ASP A 205 10.84 -4.58 -23.95
C ASP A 205 10.01 -3.28 -23.95
N THR A 206 9.07 -3.15 -23.01
CA THR A 206 8.22 -1.96 -22.86
C THR A 206 8.80 -0.88 -21.94
N GLN A 207 9.94 -1.16 -21.30
CA GLN A 207 10.66 -0.25 -20.38
C GLN A 207 11.21 1.02 -21.04
N THR A 208 11.14 1.12 -22.36
CA THR A 208 11.56 2.31 -23.10
C THR A 208 10.54 2.59 -24.19
N PRO A 209 10.08 3.84 -24.33
CA PRO A 209 9.16 4.21 -25.39
C PRO A 209 9.90 4.20 -26.72
N THR A 210 9.19 3.84 -27.77
CA THR A 210 9.64 3.95 -29.16
C THR A 210 8.91 5.12 -29.82
N ALA A 211 9.23 5.44 -31.09
CA ALA A 211 8.47 6.43 -31.84
C ALA A 211 7.08 5.92 -32.29
N VAL A 212 6.82 4.62 -32.16
CA VAL A 212 5.57 3.97 -32.60
C VAL A 212 4.66 3.67 -31.41
N ASP A 213 5.26 3.28 -30.29
CA ASP A 213 4.56 2.83 -29.10
C ASP A 213 5.20 3.40 -27.83
N GLN A 214 4.38 3.99 -26.97
CA GLN A 214 4.76 4.64 -25.71
C GLN A 214 4.12 3.96 -24.49
N TYR A 215 3.37 2.87 -24.67
CA TYR A 215 2.88 2.05 -23.56
C TYR A 215 4.05 1.43 -22.79
N THR A 216 3.86 1.26 -21.48
CA THR A 216 4.81 0.57 -20.62
C THR A 216 4.11 -0.34 -19.63
N THR A 217 4.58 -1.58 -19.54
CA THR A 217 4.00 -2.60 -18.65
C THR A 217 4.14 -2.16 -17.20
N ARG A 218 5.24 -1.49 -16.82
CA ARG A 218 5.50 -1.07 -15.42
C ARG A 218 4.46 -0.11 -14.83
N HIS A 219 3.58 0.50 -15.64
CA HIS A 219 2.47 1.34 -15.18
C HIS A 219 1.11 0.64 -15.23
N ASP A 220 1.06 -0.62 -15.70
CA ASP A 220 -0.12 -1.48 -15.69
C ASP A 220 0.05 -2.54 -14.59
N PRO A 221 -0.41 -2.29 -13.35
CA PRO A 221 -0.20 -3.25 -12.27
C PRO A 221 -1.00 -4.54 -12.45
N PHE A 222 -2.03 -4.54 -13.30
CA PHE A 222 -3.00 -5.64 -13.39
C PHE A 222 -2.37 -6.88 -14.01
N VAL A 223 -1.51 -6.68 -15.01
CA VAL A 223 -0.82 -7.77 -15.70
C VAL A 223 0.27 -8.44 -14.84
N TYR A 224 0.65 -7.86 -13.71
CA TYR A 224 1.58 -8.48 -12.76
C TYR A 224 0.90 -9.48 -11.81
N PHE A 225 -0.36 -9.85 -12.00
CA PHE A 225 -1.04 -10.85 -11.18
C PHE A 225 -1.49 -12.03 -12.03
N HIS A 226 -1.08 -13.25 -11.66
CA HIS A 226 -1.59 -14.49 -12.26
C HIS A 226 -3.12 -14.63 -12.13
N TYR A 227 -3.72 -13.97 -11.13
CA TYR A 227 -5.18 -13.86 -11.03
C TYR A 227 -5.79 -13.35 -12.35
N VAL A 228 -5.14 -12.38 -12.99
CA VAL A 228 -5.56 -11.75 -14.23
C VAL A 228 -4.98 -12.47 -15.45
N ILE A 229 -3.65 -12.60 -15.55
CA ILE A 229 -3.00 -13.04 -16.80
C ILE A 229 -3.21 -14.52 -17.14
N ASP A 230 -3.50 -15.38 -16.15
CA ASP A 230 -3.82 -16.79 -16.42
C ASP A 230 -5.28 -16.97 -16.87
N ASN A 231 -6.10 -15.90 -16.79
CA ASN A 231 -7.46 -15.85 -17.30
C ASN A 231 -7.55 -14.91 -18.52
N PRO A 232 -7.25 -15.41 -19.74
CA PRO A 232 -7.21 -14.56 -20.93
C PRO A 232 -8.57 -13.95 -21.30
N VAL A 233 -9.69 -14.50 -20.83
CA VAL A 233 -11.02 -13.90 -21.07
C VAL A 233 -11.17 -12.64 -20.23
N GLU A 234 -10.79 -12.70 -18.97
CA GLU A 234 -10.85 -11.58 -18.03
C GLU A 234 -9.80 -10.52 -18.36
N CYS A 235 -8.55 -10.92 -18.57
CA CYS A 235 -7.47 -9.99 -18.89
C CYS A 235 -7.78 -9.19 -20.18
N ASN A 236 -8.22 -9.86 -21.26
CA ASN A 236 -8.56 -9.15 -22.50
C ASN A 236 -9.81 -8.26 -22.39
N ALA A 237 -10.70 -8.54 -21.44
CA ALA A 237 -11.91 -7.75 -21.22
C ALA A 237 -11.68 -6.55 -20.29
N ASN A 238 -10.70 -6.63 -19.39
CA ASN A 238 -10.49 -5.65 -18.32
C ASN A 238 -9.16 -4.89 -18.44
N VAL A 239 -8.17 -5.37 -19.19
CA VAL A 239 -6.92 -4.63 -19.47
C VAL A 239 -6.94 -4.24 -20.94
N VAL A 240 -7.29 -2.98 -21.22
CA VAL A 240 -7.60 -2.52 -22.58
C VAL A 240 -6.95 -1.17 -22.89
N ASN A 241 -6.80 -0.88 -24.19
CA ASN A 241 -6.33 0.43 -24.61
C ASN A 241 -7.32 1.55 -24.18
N LEU A 242 -6.78 2.71 -23.79
CA LEU A 242 -7.54 3.89 -23.37
C LEU A 242 -8.66 4.31 -24.33
N ASN A 243 -8.51 4.08 -25.64
CA ASN A 243 -9.53 4.41 -26.64
C ASN A 243 -10.90 3.75 -26.40
N ARG A 244 -10.97 2.70 -25.56
CA ARG A 244 -12.22 2.04 -25.16
C ARG A 244 -13.03 2.87 -24.17
N LEU A 245 -12.40 3.72 -23.36
CA LEU A 245 -13.03 4.42 -22.24
C LEU A 245 -14.27 5.21 -22.66
N GLN A 246 -14.18 5.97 -23.77
CA GLN A 246 -15.31 6.77 -24.25
C GLN A 246 -16.56 5.93 -24.55
N SER A 247 -16.39 4.69 -25.02
CA SER A 247 -17.51 3.79 -25.29
C SER A 247 -18.15 3.32 -23.98
N ASP A 248 -17.35 3.03 -22.97
CA ASP A 248 -17.84 2.57 -21.67
C ASP A 248 -18.50 3.70 -20.86
N LEU A 249 -18.07 4.95 -21.06
CA LEU A 249 -18.65 6.15 -20.45
C LEU A 249 -20.03 6.54 -21.00
N GLN A 250 -20.53 5.87 -22.04
CA GLN A 250 -21.83 6.19 -22.67
C GLN A 250 -23.01 6.07 -21.70
N SER A 251 -22.92 5.20 -20.69
CA SER A 251 -23.96 5.03 -19.67
C SER A 251 -23.38 4.56 -18.34
N ALA A 252 -24.07 4.82 -17.23
CA ALA A 252 -23.67 4.30 -15.92
C ALA A 252 -23.63 2.76 -15.86
N ALA A 253 -24.39 2.06 -16.71
CA ALA A 253 -24.41 0.60 -16.75
C ALA A 253 -23.22 0.00 -17.52
N THR A 254 -22.61 0.75 -18.42
CA THR A 254 -21.44 0.34 -19.20
C THR A 254 -20.13 0.82 -18.58
N THR A 255 -20.19 1.80 -17.68
CA THR A 255 -19.02 2.30 -16.96
C THR A 255 -18.67 1.35 -15.80
N PRO A 256 -17.42 0.86 -15.71
CA PRO A 256 -16.98 -0.01 -14.61
C PRO A 256 -17.12 0.64 -13.24
N ASN A 257 -17.14 -0.14 -12.16
CA ASN A 257 -17.11 0.40 -10.79
C ASN A 257 -15.72 0.95 -10.42
N TYR A 258 -14.64 0.31 -10.89
CA TYR A 258 -13.28 0.79 -10.75
C TYR A 258 -12.64 0.99 -12.12
N ILE A 259 -12.13 2.18 -12.35
CA ILE A 259 -11.49 2.61 -13.58
C ILE A 259 -10.08 3.06 -13.22
N PHE A 260 -9.08 2.40 -13.78
CA PHE A 260 -7.68 2.80 -13.66
C PHE A 260 -7.20 3.33 -15.01
N LEU A 261 -6.62 4.53 -15.03
CA LEU A 261 -6.27 5.28 -16.21
C LEU A 261 -4.79 5.62 -16.13
N THR A 262 -4.04 5.15 -17.12
CA THR A 262 -2.61 5.39 -17.22
C THR A 262 -2.35 6.06 -18.57
N PRO A 263 -1.93 7.34 -18.60
CA PRO A 263 -1.43 7.95 -19.82
C PRO A 263 -0.17 7.22 -20.31
N ASP A 264 0.17 7.38 -21.59
CA ASP A 264 1.39 6.79 -22.13
C ASP A 264 2.61 7.56 -21.59
N LEU A 265 3.82 7.03 -21.82
CA LEU A 265 5.06 7.66 -21.34
C LEU A 265 5.29 9.11 -21.82
N CYS A 266 4.51 9.57 -22.78
CA CYS A 266 4.57 10.93 -23.32
C CYS A 266 3.54 11.86 -22.70
N ASP A 267 2.38 11.31 -22.34
CA ASP A 267 1.26 12.03 -21.79
C ASP A 267 1.20 11.97 -20.26
N ASP A 268 2.03 11.14 -19.60
CA ASP A 268 2.05 10.96 -18.12
C ASP A 268 2.87 12.00 -17.36
N GLY A 269 3.75 12.75 -18.04
CA GLY A 269 4.62 13.75 -17.42
C GLY A 269 6.06 13.30 -17.17
N HIS A 270 6.40 12.03 -17.36
CA HIS A 270 7.75 11.50 -17.10
C HIS A 270 8.77 11.93 -18.16
N TYR A 271 8.46 11.77 -19.45
CA TYR A 271 9.42 12.07 -20.53
C TYR A 271 9.34 13.53 -20.97
N SER A 272 10.39 14.31 -20.71
CA SER A 272 10.48 15.70 -21.20
C SER A 272 10.48 15.85 -22.74
N THR A 273 10.82 14.80 -23.49
CA THR A 273 10.77 14.77 -24.96
C THR A 273 10.48 13.37 -25.45
N CYS A 274 9.46 13.25 -26.28
CA CYS A 274 9.00 11.97 -26.78
C CYS A 274 9.80 11.46 -27.98
N PRO A 275 9.98 10.14 -28.11
CA PRO A 275 10.68 9.55 -29.27
C PRO A 275 10.00 9.84 -30.62
N ASP A 276 8.70 10.11 -30.63
CA ASP A 276 7.91 10.49 -31.81
C ASP A 276 7.96 11.99 -32.12
N GLY A 277 8.62 12.78 -31.27
CA GLY A 277 8.74 14.24 -31.39
C GLY A 277 7.59 15.04 -30.77
N ARG A 278 6.60 14.40 -30.14
CA ARG A 278 5.59 15.11 -29.33
C ARG A 278 6.24 15.81 -28.12
N PRO A 279 5.65 16.92 -27.64
CA PRO A 279 5.99 17.42 -26.31
C PRO A 279 5.64 16.36 -25.26
N GLY A 280 6.41 16.33 -24.18
CA GLY A 280 6.07 15.56 -22.99
C GLY A 280 6.28 16.41 -21.73
N GLY A 281 6.50 15.76 -20.58
CA GLY A 281 6.63 16.45 -19.30
C GLY A 281 5.30 16.95 -18.76
N LEU A 282 5.32 17.55 -17.57
CA LEU A 282 4.11 17.94 -16.84
C LEU A 282 3.15 18.89 -17.61
N ALA A 283 3.64 19.69 -18.56
CA ALA A 283 2.77 20.50 -19.43
C ALA A 283 1.91 19.64 -20.40
N GLN A 284 2.47 18.51 -20.86
CA GLN A 284 1.74 17.58 -21.71
C GLN A 284 0.73 16.77 -20.87
N ALA A 285 1.11 16.35 -19.66
CA ALA A 285 0.17 15.74 -18.71
C ALA A 285 -1.03 16.65 -18.42
N ASP A 286 -0.80 17.95 -18.21
CA ASP A 286 -1.87 18.94 -18.06
C ASP A 286 -2.82 18.99 -19.28
N SER A 287 -2.26 18.88 -20.49
CA SER A 287 -3.03 18.83 -21.73
C SER A 287 -3.85 17.54 -21.87
N PHE A 288 -3.27 16.40 -21.47
CA PHE A 288 -3.97 15.12 -21.40
C PHE A 288 -5.15 15.21 -20.42
N LEU A 289 -4.93 15.70 -19.20
CA LEU A 289 -5.97 15.93 -18.20
C LEU A 289 -7.06 16.88 -18.69
N LYS A 290 -6.69 17.97 -19.37
CA LYS A 290 -7.64 18.93 -19.96
C LYS A 290 -8.55 18.30 -21.02
N THR A 291 -8.13 17.19 -21.62
CA THR A 291 -8.93 16.42 -22.56
C THR A 291 -9.84 15.43 -21.83
N TRP A 292 -9.26 14.61 -20.95
CA TRP A 292 -9.96 13.46 -20.37
C TRP A 292 -10.82 13.78 -19.15
N VAL A 293 -10.40 14.72 -18.29
CA VAL A 293 -11.17 15.09 -17.09
C VAL A 293 -12.57 15.61 -17.46
N PRO A 294 -12.75 16.50 -18.46
CA PRO A 294 -14.09 16.89 -18.90
C PRO A 294 -14.92 15.72 -19.44
N ILE A 295 -14.31 14.79 -20.19
CA ILE A 295 -15.01 13.62 -20.71
C ILE A 295 -15.54 12.77 -19.55
N ILE A 296 -14.68 12.41 -18.59
CA ILE A 296 -15.02 11.62 -17.40
C ILE A 296 -16.09 12.32 -16.58
N THR A 297 -15.87 13.59 -16.21
CA THR A 297 -16.77 14.34 -15.33
C THR A 297 -18.12 14.68 -15.98
N SER A 298 -18.19 14.65 -17.32
CA SER A 298 -19.45 14.81 -18.06
C SER A 298 -20.30 13.54 -18.12
N SER A 299 -19.72 12.37 -17.84
CA SER A 299 -20.40 11.07 -17.93
C SER A 299 -21.54 10.91 -16.93
N ALA A 300 -22.51 10.05 -17.26
CA ALA A 300 -23.63 9.76 -16.37
C ALA A 300 -23.18 9.07 -15.07
N ALA A 301 -22.19 8.17 -15.16
CA ALA A 301 -21.60 7.47 -14.02
C ALA A 301 -20.99 8.47 -13.02
N PHE A 302 -20.19 9.42 -13.51
CA PHE A 302 -19.53 10.39 -12.64
C PHE A 302 -20.53 11.34 -11.97
N LYS A 303 -21.47 11.90 -12.76
CA LYS A 303 -22.47 12.86 -12.26
C LYS A 303 -23.41 12.27 -11.21
N GLN A 304 -23.66 10.96 -11.27
CA GLN A 304 -24.52 10.29 -10.29
C GLN A 304 -23.78 10.10 -8.97
N ASN A 305 -22.68 9.34 -8.97
CA ASN A 305 -21.95 8.99 -7.75
C ASN A 305 -20.46 8.68 -8.06
N GLY A 306 -19.79 9.56 -8.80
CA GLY A 306 -18.39 9.39 -9.19
C GLY A 306 -17.40 9.96 -8.19
N LEU A 307 -16.20 9.38 -8.19
CA LEU A 307 -14.99 9.96 -7.63
C LEU A 307 -13.89 9.85 -8.67
N LEU A 308 -13.20 10.96 -8.96
CA LEU A 308 -11.99 10.98 -9.76
C LEU A 308 -10.83 11.39 -8.85
N ILE A 309 -9.79 10.57 -8.81
CA ILE A 309 -8.55 10.78 -8.08
C ILE A 309 -7.45 10.97 -9.13
N ILE A 310 -6.74 12.09 -9.05
CA ILE A 310 -5.60 12.41 -9.90
C ILE A 310 -4.38 12.59 -8.98
N THR A 311 -3.33 11.82 -9.20
CA THR A 311 -2.09 11.86 -8.41
C THR A 311 -0.94 11.32 -9.27
N PHE A 312 0.24 11.18 -8.67
CA PHE A 312 1.43 10.65 -9.32
C PHE A 312 1.84 9.33 -8.67
N ASP A 313 2.82 8.64 -9.23
CA ASP A 313 3.44 7.46 -8.61
C ASP A 313 4.49 7.87 -7.56
N GLU A 314 5.40 8.79 -7.89
CA GLU A 314 6.53 9.15 -7.03
C GLU A 314 7.07 10.57 -7.26
N ALA A 315 7.68 11.13 -6.22
CA ALA A 315 8.31 12.44 -6.27
C ALA A 315 9.75 12.37 -6.80
N VAL A 316 10.23 13.48 -7.37
CA VAL A 316 11.61 13.60 -7.85
C VAL A 316 12.50 14.19 -6.77
N GLY A 317 13.44 13.38 -6.27
CA GLY A 317 14.48 13.82 -5.33
C GLY A 317 13.97 14.08 -3.90
N ASP A 318 12.75 13.66 -3.58
CA ASP A 318 12.18 13.66 -2.24
C ASP A 318 11.79 12.24 -1.85
N ALA A 319 12.27 11.75 -0.71
CA ALA A 319 11.94 10.42 -0.20
C ALA A 319 11.14 10.49 1.11
N SER A 320 10.44 11.61 1.33
CA SER A 320 9.53 11.80 2.45
C SER A 320 8.39 10.77 2.42
N ALA A 321 7.78 10.54 3.58
CA ALA A 321 6.72 9.56 3.75
C ALA A 321 5.81 9.94 4.91
N CYS A 322 4.60 9.40 4.94
CA CYS A 322 3.63 9.57 6.01
C CYS A 322 3.19 8.25 6.63
N CYS A 323 2.13 8.32 7.44
CA CYS A 323 1.20 7.20 7.60
C CYS A 323 1.76 5.95 8.29
N ASN A 324 2.90 6.10 8.98
CA ASN A 324 3.64 5.04 9.66
C ASN A 324 3.95 3.85 8.74
N GLU A 325 4.24 4.14 7.48
CA GLU A 325 4.60 3.13 6.51
C GLU A 325 5.73 2.24 7.04
N VAL A 326 5.51 0.92 6.92
CA VAL A 326 6.48 -0.08 7.34
C VAL A 326 7.12 -0.69 6.10
N PRO A 327 8.43 -0.96 6.11
CA PRO A 327 9.04 -1.74 5.05
C PRO A 327 8.34 -3.11 4.96
N GLY A 328 8.02 -3.53 3.74
CA GLY A 328 7.55 -4.88 3.46
C GLY A 328 8.48 -5.93 4.05
N PRO A 329 8.00 -7.17 4.25
CA PRO A 329 8.79 -8.18 4.94
C PRO A 329 10.10 -8.51 4.21
N TYR A 330 10.12 -8.43 2.87
CA TYR A 330 11.32 -8.56 2.08
C TYR A 330 12.27 -7.35 2.25
N GLU A 331 11.76 -6.13 2.34
CA GLU A 331 12.55 -4.90 2.53
C GLU A 331 13.17 -4.83 3.92
N ALA A 332 12.36 -5.12 4.95
CA ALA A 332 12.81 -5.30 6.34
C ALA A 332 13.93 -6.35 6.43
N ALA A 333 13.82 -7.40 5.61
CA ALA A 333 14.82 -8.43 5.49
C ALA A 333 16.14 -7.99 4.83
N ASN A 334 16.13 -6.92 4.04
CA ASN A 334 17.27 -6.44 3.27
C ASN A 334 17.80 -5.07 3.71
N SER A 335 17.25 -4.51 4.79
CA SER A 335 17.51 -3.12 5.23
C SER A 335 17.31 -2.10 4.10
N LEU A 336 16.45 -2.42 3.15
CA LEU A 336 15.98 -1.49 2.14
C LEU A 336 14.73 -0.81 2.71
N LEU A 337 14.54 0.46 2.36
CA LEU A 337 13.39 1.24 2.78
C LEU A 337 12.45 1.36 1.56
N PRO A 338 11.13 1.52 1.75
CA PRO A 338 10.16 1.56 0.66
C PRO A 338 10.56 2.50 -0.50
N GLY A 339 11.01 3.71 -0.19
CA GLY A 339 11.52 4.69 -1.14
C GLY A 339 12.85 4.39 -1.82
N VAL A 340 13.38 3.16 -1.75
CA VAL A 340 14.73 2.72 -2.19
C VAL A 340 15.90 3.39 -1.46
N THR A 341 15.88 4.72 -1.36
CA THR A 341 16.85 5.61 -0.73
C THR A 341 16.35 6.26 0.55
N GLY A 342 15.04 6.16 0.84
CA GLY A 342 14.40 6.76 2.00
C GLY A 342 13.08 6.07 2.39
N PRO A 343 12.37 6.59 3.41
CA PRO A 343 11.22 5.92 4.00
C PRO A 343 9.99 5.77 3.09
N GLY A 344 9.90 6.48 1.98
CA GLY A 344 8.80 6.39 1.01
C GLY A 344 9.12 7.11 -0.29
N GLY A 345 8.11 7.29 -1.14
CA GLY A 345 8.22 7.84 -2.49
C GLY A 345 8.09 9.37 -2.60
N GLY A 346 8.11 10.09 -1.49
CA GLY A 346 8.06 11.56 -1.45
C GLY A 346 6.67 12.16 -1.63
N ASP A 347 6.56 13.47 -1.42
CA ASP A 347 5.32 14.22 -1.54
C ASP A 347 5.00 14.55 -3.00
N ILE A 348 3.89 13.99 -3.47
CA ILE A 348 3.40 14.05 -4.86
C ILE A 348 2.07 14.83 -4.97
N GLY A 349 1.36 14.99 -3.84
CA GLY A 349 0.04 15.61 -3.80
C GLY A 349 -1.04 14.81 -4.53
N ALA A 350 -2.31 15.17 -4.31
CA ALA A 350 -3.42 14.61 -5.06
C ALA A 350 -4.57 15.61 -5.22
N VAL A 351 -5.29 15.52 -6.33
CA VAL A 351 -6.54 16.27 -6.57
C VAL A 351 -7.70 15.30 -6.76
N LEU A 352 -8.78 15.53 -6.03
CA LEU A 352 -9.98 14.69 -6.08
C LEU A 352 -11.19 15.50 -6.51
N LEU A 353 -11.96 14.98 -7.46
CA LEU A 353 -13.23 15.54 -7.91
C LEU A 353 -14.37 14.56 -7.61
N SER A 354 -15.45 15.07 -7.02
CA SER A 354 -16.66 14.28 -6.78
C SER A 354 -17.85 15.21 -6.52
N PRO A 355 -19.09 14.81 -6.85
CA PRO A 355 -20.28 15.48 -6.32
C PRO A 355 -20.32 15.54 -4.79
N PHE A 356 -19.56 14.69 -4.09
CA PHE A 356 -19.51 14.61 -2.63
C PHE A 356 -18.37 15.43 -1.98
N ILE A 357 -17.69 16.25 -2.78
CA ILE A 357 -16.58 17.11 -2.35
C ILE A 357 -16.97 18.55 -2.67
N ALA A 358 -16.93 19.43 -1.66
CA ALA A 358 -17.13 20.86 -1.90
C ALA A 358 -15.93 21.44 -2.65
N ALA A 359 -16.18 22.31 -3.62
CA ALA A 359 -15.13 22.98 -4.39
C ALA A 359 -14.17 23.78 -3.47
N GLY A 360 -12.87 23.66 -3.71
CA GLY A 360 -11.83 24.32 -2.91
C GLY A 360 -11.56 23.63 -1.57
N THR A 361 -11.99 22.38 -1.39
CA THR A 361 -11.64 21.58 -0.22
C THR A 361 -10.12 21.38 -0.17
N SER A 362 -9.55 21.38 1.02
CA SER A 362 -8.16 20.97 1.22
C SER A 362 -8.01 20.23 2.55
N SER A 363 -7.19 19.19 2.56
CA SER A 363 -6.88 18.42 3.76
C SER A 363 -5.37 18.21 3.88
N THR A 364 -4.82 18.55 5.04
CA THR A 364 -3.41 18.29 5.40
C THR A 364 -3.26 16.99 6.18
N ALA A 365 -4.23 16.08 6.08
CA ALA A 365 -4.07 14.74 6.59
C ALA A 365 -3.06 14.00 5.68
N GLY A 366 -2.12 13.29 6.30
CA GLY A 366 -1.17 12.48 5.56
C GLY A 366 -1.87 11.29 4.91
N TYR A 367 -1.73 11.17 3.60
CA TYR A 367 -2.25 10.05 2.80
C TYR A 367 -1.15 9.49 1.89
N ASN A 368 -1.25 8.21 1.50
CA ASN A 368 -0.38 7.61 0.50
C ASN A 368 -1.18 6.63 -0.39
N HIS A 369 -0.51 5.87 -1.26
CA HIS A 369 -1.21 4.89 -2.12
C HIS A 369 -1.99 3.81 -1.34
N TYR A 370 -1.51 3.41 -0.16
CA TYR A 370 -2.28 2.50 0.70
C TYR A 370 -3.53 3.16 1.27
N SER A 371 -3.48 4.46 1.58
CA SER A 371 -4.66 5.23 1.95
C SER A 371 -5.69 5.30 0.83
N MET A 372 -5.26 5.49 -0.42
CA MET A 372 -6.16 5.45 -1.57
C MET A 372 -6.83 4.08 -1.71
N LEU A 373 -6.05 2.99 -1.66
CA LEU A 373 -6.59 1.62 -1.70
C LEU A 373 -7.60 1.38 -0.57
N ALA A 374 -7.24 1.72 0.66
CA ALA A 374 -8.13 1.62 1.83
C ALA A 374 -9.44 2.38 1.64
N SER A 375 -9.38 3.56 1.01
CA SER A 375 -10.54 4.39 0.71
C SER A 375 -11.44 3.73 -0.33
N ILE A 376 -10.88 3.15 -1.39
CA ILE A 376 -11.63 2.46 -2.42
C ILE A 376 -12.32 1.22 -1.83
N GLU A 377 -11.59 0.42 -1.05
CA GLU A 377 -12.13 -0.75 -0.39
C GLU A 377 -13.29 -0.38 0.55
N ASP A 378 -13.14 0.67 1.36
CA ASP A 378 -14.20 1.16 2.24
C ASP A 378 -15.45 1.62 1.48
N LEU A 379 -15.28 2.35 0.36
CA LEU A 379 -16.41 2.82 -0.46
C LEU A 379 -17.26 1.68 -1.02
N PHE A 380 -16.63 0.55 -1.35
CA PHE A 380 -17.30 -0.62 -1.89
C PHE A 380 -17.62 -1.69 -0.82
N GLY A 381 -17.30 -1.43 0.46
CA GLY A 381 -17.53 -2.37 1.55
C GLY A 381 -16.66 -3.63 1.49
N LEU A 382 -15.47 -3.52 0.91
CA LEU A 382 -14.50 -4.59 0.72
C LEU A 382 -13.54 -4.68 1.93
N PRO A 383 -13.02 -5.87 2.26
CA PRO A 383 -12.09 -6.03 3.38
C PRO A 383 -10.69 -5.54 3.02
N ARG A 384 -10.14 -4.58 3.75
CA ARG A 384 -8.83 -3.99 3.42
C ARG A 384 -7.68 -5.01 3.32
N ILE A 385 -6.93 -4.98 2.23
CA ILE A 385 -5.82 -5.90 1.92
C ILE A 385 -4.44 -5.28 2.15
N GLY A 386 -3.43 -6.13 2.35
CA GLY A 386 -2.04 -5.69 2.44
C GLY A 386 -1.81 -4.59 3.49
N GLU A 387 -0.96 -3.62 3.16
CA GLU A 387 -0.71 -2.46 4.02
C GLU A 387 -1.90 -1.48 4.10
N ALA A 388 -2.86 -1.55 3.18
CA ALA A 388 -4.08 -0.74 3.25
C ALA A 388 -4.94 -1.07 4.50
N ALA A 389 -4.79 -2.28 5.06
CA ALA A 389 -5.43 -2.66 6.32
C ALA A 389 -5.04 -1.75 7.51
N GLY A 390 -3.85 -1.16 7.47
CA GLY A 390 -3.36 -0.23 8.50
C GLY A 390 -3.51 1.26 8.14
N ALA A 391 -3.89 1.58 6.90
CA ALA A 391 -3.87 2.95 6.39
C ALA A 391 -5.12 3.76 6.79
N ALA A 392 -4.97 5.08 6.89
CA ALA A 392 -6.12 5.97 7.02
C ALA A 392 -6.83 6.09 5.65
N ALA A 393 -8.15 5.93 5.63
CA ALA A 393 -8.96 6.17 4.44
C ALA A 393 -9.43 7.64 4.39
N PHE A 394 -9.76 8.13 3.20
CA PHE A 394 -10.38 9.43 2.99
C PHE A 394 -11.67 9.53 3.79
N GLY A 395 -11.78 10.59 4.59
CA GLY A 395 -12.89 10.76 5.52
C GLY A 395 -13.67 12.04 5.27
N SER A 396 -14.27 12.56 6.34
CA SER A 396 -15.01 13.82 6.35
C SER A 396 -14.16 15.05 6.02
N ASP A 397 -12.83 14.92 6.08
CA ASP A 397 -11.87 15.94 5.65
C ASP A 397 -11.77 16.05 4.12
N VAL A 398 -12.06 14.96 3.39
CA VAL A 398 -12.09 14.92 1.92
C VAL A 398 -13.53 15.09 1.43
N TYR A 399 -14.45 14.26 1.91
CA TYR A 399 -15.86 14.25 1.50
C TYR A 399 -16.66 15.29 2.29
N THR A 400 -16.33 16.56 2.06
CA THR A 400 -16.91 17.73 2.75
C THR A 400 -18.34 18.05 2.33
N GLN A 401 -18.88 17.33 1.34
CA GLN A 401 -20.25 17.46 0.86
C GLN A 401 -20.95 16.08 0.79
N PRO A 402 -21.09 15.36 1.91
CA PRO A 402 -21.50 13.96 1.91
C PRO A 402 -22.95 13.73 1.41
N ASN A 403 -23.78 14.77 1.42
CA ASN A 403 -25.16 14.73 0.90
C ASN A 403 -25.27 15.13 -0.59
N GLY A 404 -24.16 15.40 -1.25
CA GLY A 404 -24.10 15.89 -2.63
C GLY A 404 -24.47 17.38 -2.80
N PRO A 405 -24.52 17.89 -4.04
CA PRO A 405 -24.99 19.24 -4.37
C PRO A 405 -26.39 19.49 -3.79
N GLU A 406 -26.55 20.56 -3.01
CA GLU A 406 -27.88 21.01 -2.57
C GLU A 406 -28.76 21.21 -3.82
N GLY A 407 -29.69 20.28 -4.07
CA GLY A 407 -30.56 20.28 -5.25
C GLY A 407 -30.57 18.99 -6.09
N ALA A 408 -29.69 18.01 -5.84
CA ALA A 408 -29.71 16.71 -6.53
C ALA A 408 -30.68 15.67 -5.92
N GLY A 409 -31.43 16.04 -4.88
CA GLY A 409 -32.41 15.18 -4.21
C GLY A 409 -33.75 15.10 -4.96
N GLY A 410 -33.88 14.12 -5.86
CA GLY A 410 -35.16 13.69 -6.40
C GLY A 410 -35.99 12.93 -5.36
N THR A 411 -37.10 13.55 -4.94
CA THR A 411 -38.34 12.97 -4.36
C THR A 411 -38.22 12.13 -3.08
N GLY A 412 -38.10 12.83 -1.94
CA GLY A 412 -38.58 12.35 -0.64
C GLY A 412 -39.71 13.23 -0.14
N THR A 413 -40.94 12.73 -0.18
CA THR A 413 -42.14 13.38 0.38
C THR A 413 -41.98 13.58 1.89
N GLY A 414 -42.04 14.82 2.37
CA GLY A 414 -42.10 15.14 3.80
C GLY A 414 -42.27 16.63 4.06
N SER A 415 -43.53 17.05 4.25
CA SER A 415 -43.92 18.42 4.57
C SER A 415 -43.36 18.93 5.90
N GLY A 416 -43.02 20.22 5.98
CA GLY A 416 -42.87 20.91 7.26
C GLY A 416 -42.10 22.22 7.18
N ALA A 417 -42.71 23.24 6.58
CA ALA A 417 -42.22 24.61 6.65
C ALA A 417 -42.31 25.18 8.08
N SER A 418 -41.27 25.89 8.52
CA SER A 418 -41.40 26.99 9.49
C SER A 418 -40.15 27.86 9.47
N ALA A 419 -40.35 29.11 9.08
CA ALA A 419 -39.37 30.17 8.96
C ALA A 419 -39.09 30.90 10.29
N GLY A 420 -37.95 31.60 10.33
CA GLY A 420 -37.57 32.62 11.31
C GLY A 420 -36.09 32.47 11.66
N GLY A 421 -35.18 33.41 11.43
CA GLY A 421 -35.30 34.84 11.20
C GLY A 421 -34.29 35.55 12.12
N SER A 422 -33.23 36.07 11.50
CA SER A 422 -32.44 37.26 11.90
C SER A 422 -31.66 37.29 13.23
N GLY A 423 -30.40 37.76 13.15
CA GLY A 423 -29.68 38.28 14.31
C GLY A 423 -28.19 38.52 14.09
N ALA A 424 -27.83 39.63 13.42
CA ALA A 424 -26.48 40.17 13.39
C ALA A 424 -26.04 40.68 14.78
N GLY A 425 -24.73 40.63 15.06
CA GLY A 425 -24.14 41.12 16.30
C GLY A 425 -22.62 41.24 16.21
N GLU A 426 -22.17 42.32 15.59
CA GLU A 426 -20.80 42.84 15.55
C GLU A 426 -20.31 43.24 16.95
N THR A 427 -19.05 42.98 17.31
CA THR A 427 -18.30 43.76 18.33
C THR A 427 -16.79 43.53 18.24
N THR A 428 -16.13 44.53 17.64
CA THR A 428 -14.87 45.21 17.99
C THR A 428 -13.79 44.54 18.85
N ALA A 429 -12.57 44.70 18.34
CA ALA A 429 -11.25 44.48 18.91
C ALA A 429 -10.94 45.19 20.24
N ASN A 430 -10.03 44.61 21.03
CA ASN A 430 -8.78 45.28 21.40
C ASN A 430 -7.77 44.30 22.02
N GLY A 431 -6.49 44.46 21.65
CA GLY A 431 -5.40 43.56 21.97
C GLY A 431 -4.78 43.73 23.35
N ARG A 432 -3.85 42.82 23.66
CA ARG A 432 -2.69 43.15 24.49
C ARG A 432 -1.54 42.18 24.23
N GLU A 433 -0.54 42.72 23.57
CA GLU A 433 0.82 42.24 23.49
C GLU A 433 1.43 42.17 24.91
N THR A 434 2.00 41.02 25.29
CA THR A 434 3.05 40.97 26.31
C THR A 434 4.10 39.95 25.91
N THR A 435 5.28 40.50 25.60
CA THR A 435 6.56 39.82 25.51
C THR A 435 6.94 39.20 26.87
N ARG A 436 7.51 38.00 26.87
CA ARG A 436 8.65 37.65 27.75
C ARG A 436 9.37 36.39 27.30
N SER A 437 10.68 36.51 27.48
CA SER A 437 11.77 35.67 27.04
C SER A 437 11.90 34.35 27.79
N ALA A 438 12.60 33.43 27.11
CA ALA A 438 13.22 32.18 27.51
C ALA A 438 13.52 31.96 29.00
N ASP A 439 13.34 30.71 29.45
CA ASP A 439 14.43 30.02 30.14
C ASP A 439 14.35 28.49 29.94
N GLN A 440 15.51 27.88 29.72
CA GLN A 440 15.73 26.44 29.67
C GLN A 440 15.65 25.87 31.08
N ARG A 441 15.11 24.65 31.24
CA ARG A 441 15.68 23.69 32.20
C ARG A 441 15.32 22.25 31.86
N THR A 442 16.39 21.48 31.79
CA THR A 442 16.52 20.04 31.74
C THR A 442 15.93 19.35 32.96
N GLY A 443 15.34 18.16 32.76
CA GLY A 443 14.83 17.33 33.85
C GLY A 443 14.42 15.95 33.36
N ALA A 444 15.41 15.10 33.09
CA ALA A 444 15.22 13.67 32.86
C ALA A 444 15.33 12.91 34.19
N GLN A 445 14.36 12.04 34.52
CA GLN A 445 14.52 10.93 35.47
C GLN A 445 13.25 10.02 35.53
N PRO A 446 13.32 8.78 36.05
CA PRO A 446 13.71 7.58 35.30
C PRO A 446 12.64 6.47 35.28
N ALA A 447 12.92 5.44 34.47
CA ALA A 447 12.15 4.21 34.34
C ALA A 447 12.14 3.35 35.62
N HIS A 448 10.96 2.82 35.96
CA HIS A 448 10.80 1.67 36.87
C HIS A 448 10.43 0.43 36.06
N GLY A 449 11.32 -0.56 36.08
CA GLY A 449 11.12 -1.86 35.46
C GLY A 449 10.36 -2.84 36.34
N GLY A 450 9.47 -3.60 35.72
CA GLY A 450 8.96 -4.88 36.23
C GLY A 450 9.44 -5.99 35.29
N ALA A 451 10.32 -6.86 35.79
CA ALA A 451 10.88 -7.99 35.04
C ALA A 451 10.00 -9.23 35.21
N THR A 452 9.50 -9.79 34.10
CA THR A 452 9.01 -11.17 34.03
C THR A 452 10.09 -12.05 33.42
N HIS A 453 10.50 -13.09 34.14
CA HIS A 453 11.49 -14.09 33.72
C HIS A 453 11.04 -14.86 32.47
N GLY A 454 11.49 -14.41 31.30
CA GLY A 454 11.63 -15.23 30.10
C GLY A 454 13.11 -15.57 29.88
N THR A 455 13.40 -16.75 29.32
CA THR A 455 14.75 -17.15 28.91
C THR A 455 15.40 -16.02 28.10
N PRO A 456 16.68 -15.64 28.32
CA PRO A 456 17.26 -14.49 27.63
C PRO A 456 17.24 -14.72 26.10
N ARG A 457 16.33 -14.05 25.39
CA ARG A 457 16.40 -13.96 23.93
C ARG A 457 17.66 -13.19 23.55
N VAL A 458 18.35 -13.64 22.52
CA VAL A 458 19.49 -12.93 21.96
C VAL A 458 19.00 -11.55 21.52
N SER A 459 19.65 -10.48 22.00
CA SER A 459 19.20 -9.13 21.66
C SER A 459 19.48 -8.81 20.19
N ALA A 460 18.74 -7.87 19.59
CA ALA A 460 18.98 -7.44 18.21
C ALA A 460 20.43 -6.94 17.99
N ALA A 461 21.04 -6.31 18.99
CA ALA A 461 22.43 -5.89 18.95
C ALA A 461 23.40 -7.09 18.93
N GLN A 462 23.12 -8.12 19.73
CA GLN A 462 23.90 -9.36 19.72
C GLN A 462 23.75 -10.11 18.39
N LEU A 463 22.53 -10.23 17.86
CA LEU A 463 22.26 -10.81 16.55
C LEU A 463 23.00 -10.05 15.45
N THR A 464 22.95 -8.72 15.45
CA THR A 464 23.68 -7.86 14.51
C THR A 464 25.19 -8.15 14.53
N ALA A 465 25.80 -8.22 15.71
CA ALA A 465 27.22 -8.52 15.85
C ALA A 465 27.58 -9.94 15.36
N ILE A 466 26.71 -10.91 15.62
CA ILE A 466 26.86 -12.31 15.20
C ILE A 466 26.77 -12.41 13.67
N ILE A 467 25.76 -11.80 13.06
CA ILE A 467 25.56 -11.82 11.60
C ILE A 467 26.75 -11.13 10.91
N ARG A 468 27.13 -9.93 11.36
CA ARG A 468 28.18 -9.10 10.72
C ARG A 468 29.53 -9.80 10.62
N ARG A 469 29.85 -10.70 11.57
CA ARG A 469 31.10 -11.47 11.58
C ARG A 469 31.11 -12.62 10.57
N GLN A 470 29.94 -13.07 10.10
CA GLN A 470 29.77 -14.34 9.39
C GLN A 470 29.33 -14.18 7.93
N ILE A 471 29.10 -12.94 7.46
CA ILE A 471 28.53 -12.66 6.13
C ILE A 471 29.58 -12.35 5.06
N THR A 472 30.86 -12.28 5.44
CA THR A 472 31.99 -12.00 4.52
C THR A 472 32.98 -13.16 4.54
N PRO A 473 33.70 -13.44 3.45
CA PRO A 473 34.74 -14.44 3.42
C PRO A 473 35.86 -14.07 4.40
N SER A 474 36.64 -15.06 4.86
CA SER A 474 37.90 -14.74 5.54
C SER A 474 38.87 -14.13 4.51
N PRO A 475 39.80 -13.23 4.91
CA PRO A 475 40.72 -12.58 3.98
C PRO A 475 41.60 -13.53 3.15
N ARG A 476 41.68 -14.81 3.53
CA ARG A 476 42.44 -15.87 2.84
C ARG A 476 41.59 -16.79 1.96
N ALA A 477 40.25 -16.66 2.00
CA ALA A 477 39.33 -17.66 1.45
C ALA A 477 38.61 -17.26 0.16
N ALA A 478 38.85 -16.06 -0.39
CA ALA A 478 38.15 -15.62 -1.60
C ALA A 478 39.02 -14.72 -2.48
N SER A 479 39.59 -15.29 -3.55
CA SER A 479 40.02 -14.51 -4.73
C SER A 479 38.91 -14.49 -5.79
N ILE A 480 38.93 -13.50 -6.67
CA ILE A 480 37.98 -13.42 -7.79
C ILE A 480 38.10 -14.67 -8.66
N ALA A 481 39.32 -15.17 -8.89
CA ALA A 481 39.57 -16.39 -9.66
C ALA A 481 38.83 -17.62 -9.09
N GLN A 482 38.94 -17.86 -7.78
CA GLN A 482 38.28 -18.98 -7.10
C GLN A 482 36.75 -18.89 -7.17
N LEU A 483 36.21 -17.67 -7.05
CA LEU A 483 34.77 -17.45 -7.11
C LEU A 483 34.20 -17.66 -8.52
N VAL A 484 34.96 -17.26 -9.56
CA VAL A 484 34.59 -17.50 -10.96
C VAL A 484 34.63 -19.00 -11.28
N GLU A 485 35.63 -19.72 -10.80
CA GLU A 485 35.79 -21.16 -11.03
C GLU A 485 34.67 -21.98 -10.36
N HIS A 486 34.39 -21.73 -9.08
CA HIS A 486 33.44 -22.53 -8.31
C HIS A 486 31.97 -22.15 -8.52
N ARG A 487 31.68 -21.04 -9.20
CA ARG A 487 30.32 -20.52 -9.46
C ARG A 487 29.44 -20.43 -8.19
N GLY A 488 30.06 -20.29 -7.03
CA GLY A 488 29.41 -20.07 -5.75
C GLY A 488 30.42 -19.90 -4.63
N PHE A 489 29.92 -19.60 -3.44
CA PHE A 489 30.74 -19.45 -2.23
C PHE A 489 30.03 -20.01 -1.01
N SER A 490 30.74 -20.75 -0.16
CA SER A 490 30.17 -21.35 1.05
C SER A 490 30.57 -20.58 2.30
N LEU A 491 29.59 -20.06 3.03
CA LEU A 491 29.77 -19.44 4.34
C LEU A 491 29.35 -20.38 5.45
N ARG A 492 30.19 -20.55 6.48
CA ARG A 492 29.74 -21.15 7.74
C ARG A 492 29.03 -20.09 8.56
N PHE A 493 27.76 -20.35 8.89
CA PHE A 493 26.92 -19.49 9.70
C PHE A 493 26.44 -20.22 10.95
N ARG A 494 26.76 -19.68 12.11
CA ARG A 494 26.29 -20.10 13.43
C ARG A 494 25.10 -19.23 13.82
N ALA A 495 23.93 -19.86 13.89
CA ALA A 495 22.73 -19.27 14.45
C ALA A 495 22.68 -19.50 15.97
N PRO A 496 22.46 -18.45 16.78
CA PRO A 496 22.39 -18.59 18.23
C PRO A 496 21.03 -19.13 18.71
N GLU A 497 20.01 -19.13 17.84
CA GLU A 497 18.68 -19.66 18.08
C GLU A 497 18.07 -20.22 16.79
N ALA A 498 16.86 -20.79 16.86
CA ALA A 498 16.15 -21.30 15.69
C ALA A 498 15.65 -20.12 14.82
N GLY A 499 15.78 -20.23 13.50
CA GLY A 499 15.44 -19.14 12.59
C GLY A 499 15.93 -19.36 11.17
N ARG A 500 15.86 -18.31 10.34
CA ARG A 500 16.37 -18.32 8.96
C ARG A 500 17.48 -17.30 8.81
N ALA A 501 18.59 -17.70 8.21
CA ALA A 501 19.65 -16.77 7.82
C ALA A 501 19.65 -16.57 6.31
N VAL A 502 19.77 -15.32 5.88
CA VAL A 502 19.92 -14.93 4.47
C VAL A 502 21.18 -14.09 4.34
N VAL A 503 21.97 -14.33 3.31
CA VAL A 503 23.18 -13.56 3.00
C VAL A 503 23.16 -13.19 1.53
N ARG A 504 23.35 -11.90 1.24
CA ARG A 504 23.41 -11.33 -0.10
C ARG A 504 24.68 -10.50 -0.25
N TRP A 505 25.37 -10.62 -1.36
CA TRP A 505 26.54 -9.81 -1.71
C TRP A 505 26.19 -8.90 -2.87
N TYR A 506 26.49 -7.61 -2.74
CA TYR A 506 26.27 -6.62 -3.79
C TYR A 506 27.59 -6.01 -4.23
N GLY A 507 27.74 -5.75 -5.53
CA GLY A 507 28.92 -5.10 -6.10
C GLY A 507 28.53 -3.96 -7.03
N ALA A 508 29.25 -2.85 -6.93
CA ALA A 508 29.11 -1.76 -7.90
C ALA A 508 30.13 -1.96 -9.05
N PRO A 509 29.76 -1.67 -10.31
CA PRO A 509 30.71 -1.56 -11.40
C PRO A 509 31.71 -0.44 -11.12
N ALA A 510 33.00 -0.69 -11.36
CA ALA A 510 34.02 0.35 -11.35
C ALA A 510 34.94 0.17 -12.57
N GLY A 511 34.98 1.16 -13.46
CA GLY A 511 35.92 1.19 -14.60
C GLY A 511 35.47 2.11 -15.75
N PRO A 512 36.41 2.54 -16.63
CA PRO A 512 36.16 3.51 -17.71
C PRO A 512 35.40 2.97 -18.93
N ARG A 513 34.92 1.72 -18.90
CA ARG A 513 34.16 1.07 -20.01
C ARG A 513 32.89 0.43 -19.48
N LEU A 514 31.96 1.24 -18.97
CA LEU A 514 30.61 0.80 -18.66
C LEU A 514 29.71 0.91 -19.90
N PRO A 515 28.80 -0.05 -20.14
CA PRO A 515 27.72 0.10 -21.10
C PRO A 515 26.91 1.38 -20.81
N GLU A 516 26.32 2.00 -21.81
CA GLU A 516 25.62 3.28 -21.68
C GLU A 516 24.47 3.23 -20.66
N SER A 517 23.76 2.11 -20.57
CA SER A 517 22.72 1.82 -19.57
C SER A 517 23.19 1.80 -18.12
N TRP A 518 24.50 1.87 -17.86
CA TRP A 518 25.10 1.83 -16.53
C TRP A 518 25.80 3.14 -16.16
N ARG A 519 25.78 4.15 -17.04
CA ARG A 519 26.48 5.43 -16.84
C ARG A 519 25.76 6.38 -15.89
N PHE A 520 24.47 6.14 -15.61
CA PHE A 520 23.63 7.04 -14.82
C PHE A 520 23.20 6.51 -13.44
N ARG A 521 23.55 5.27 -13.05
CA ARG A 521 23.28 4.74 -11.70
C ARG A 521 24.37 3.74 -11.27
N PRO A 522 25.17 4.00 -10.22
CA PRO A 522 25.95 2.94 -9.60
C PRO A 522 25.04 2.12 -8.66
N SER A 523 23.94 1.57 -9.19
CA SER A 523 23.08 0.68 -8.41
C SER A 523 23.87 -0.59 -8.09
N PRO A 524 23.92 -1.03 -6.81
CA PRO A 524 24.65 -2.23 -6.43
C PRO A 524 24.04 -3.46 -7.12
N VAL A 525 24.79 -4.15 -7.96
CA VAL A 525 24.37 -5.41 -8.59
C VAL A 525 24.36 -6.50 -7.54
N LEU A 526 23.27 -7.26 -7.44
CA LEU A 526 23.26 -8.50 -6.64
C LEU A 526 24.26 -9.48 -7.26
N LEU A 527 25.35 -9.71 -6.56
CA LEU A 527 26.44 -10.57 -6.99
C LEU A 527 26.13 -12.03 -6.67
N ALA A 528 25.74 -12.31 -5.43
CA ALA A 528 25.44 -13.64 -4.95
C ALA A 528 24.43 -13.61 -3.81
N SER A 529 23.60 -14.65 -3.70
CA SER A 529 22.65 -14.81 -2.59
C SER A 529 22.61 -16.25 -2.12
N GLY A 530 22.31 -16.45 -0.84
CA GLY A 530 22.07 -17.76 -0.27
C GLY A 530 21.33 -17.67 1.04
N GLN A 531 20.58 -18.71 1.36
CA GLN A 531 19.79 -18.79 2.58
C GLN A 531 19.83 -20.19 3.20
N THR A 532 19.62 -20.28 4.51
CA THR A 532 19.46 -21.56 5.20
C THR A 532 18.58 -21.42 6.44
N ALA A 533 17.81 -22.46 6.74
CA ALA A 533 16.99 -22.54 7.94
C ALA A 533 17.75 -23.25 9.08
N PHE A 534 17.45 -22.88 10.32
CA PHE A 534 18.01 -23.45 11.54
C PHE A 534 16.84 -23.89 12.43
N PRO A 535 16.54 -25.20 12.51
CA PRO A 535 15.48 -25.69 13.38
C PRO A 535 15.82 -25.56 14.88
N SER A 536 17.11 -25.38 15.20
CA SER A 536 17.65 -25.17 16.54
C SER A 536 18.94 -24.35 16.44
N PRO A 537 19.44 -23.77 17.56
CA PRO A 537 20.79 -23.20 17.60
C PRO A 537 21.83 -24.17 17.01
N GLY A 538 22.72 -23.69 16.16
CA GLY A 538 23.67 -24.55 15.46
C GLY A 538 24.46 -23.85 14.37
N THR A 539 25.40 -24.58 13.75
CA THR A 539 26.19 -24.08 12.62
C THR A 539 25.78 -24.83 11.35
N ARG A 540 25.43 -24.09 10.30
CA ARG A 540 25.14 -24.64 8.96
C ARG A 540 25.92 -23.87 7.90
N THR A 541 26.06 -24.47 6.73
CA THR A 541 26.66 -23.81 5.57
C THR A 541 25.58 -23.11 4.76
N ILE A 542 25.78 -21.83 4.47
CA ILE A 542 25.00 -21.06 3.49
C ILE A 542 25.78 -21.08 2.19
N VAL A 543 25.19 -21.68 1.16
CA VAL A 543 25.78 -21.67 -0.19
C VAL A 543 25.26 -20.45 -0.93
N LEU A 544 26.15 -19.48 -1.15
CA LEU A 544 25.89 -18.33 -2.00
C LEU A 544 26.05 -18.75 -3.45
N ARG A 545 24.99 -18.59 -4.24
CA ARG A 545 25.02 -18.80 -5.69
C ARG A 545 25.18 -17.45 -6.38
N PHE A 546 26.07 -17.38 -7.38
CA PHE A 546 26.24 -16.16 -8.16
C PHE A 546 25.08 -15.98 -9.15
N THR A 547 24.61 -14.74 -9.27
CA THR A 547 23.71 -14.34 -10.36
C THR A 547 24.47 -14.28 -11.68
N ARG A 548 23.76 -14.19 -12.80
CA ARG A 548 24.38 -14.07 -14.13
C ARG A 548 25.19 -12.78 -14.22
N GLU A 549 24.63 -11.69 -13.73
CA GLU A 549 25.16 -10.32 -13.68
C GLU A 549 26.36 -10.25 -12.74
N GLY A 550 26.24 -10.87 -11.56
CA GLY A 550 27.33 -11.01 -10.59
C GLY A 550 28.51 -11.77 -11.17
N GLY A 551 28.26 -12.87 -11.87
CA GLY A 551 29.30 -13.62 -12.58
C GLY A 551 29.99 -12.80 -13.68
N GLN A 552 29.25 -11.96 -14.41
CA GLN A 552 29.83 -11.05 -15.41
C GLN A 552 30.69 -9.97 -14.75
N LEU A 553 30.22 -9.38 -13.64
CA LEU A 553 30.94 -8.37 -12.88
C LEU A 553 32.26 -8.92 -12.33
N LEU A 554 32.25 -10.14 -11.78
CA LEU A 554 33.47 -10.82 -11.30
C LEU A 554 34.49 -11.04 -12.41
N ARG A 555 34.07 -11.53 -13.59
CA ARG A 555 35.00 -11.81 -14.71
C ARG A 555 35.70 -10.57 -15.26
N ARG A 556 35.13 -9.38 -15.05
CA ARG A 556 35.67 -8.11 -15.57
C ARG A 556 36.49 -7.33 -14.53
N ALA A 557 36.42 -7.70 -13.26
CA ALA A 557 37.04 -6.95 -12.17
C ALA A 557 38.41 -7.52 -11.78
N THR A 558 39.42 -6.67 -11.70
CA THR A 558 40.71 -7.00 -11.05
C THR A 558 40.66 -6.76 -9.54
N ARG A 559 39.76 -5.89 -9.11
CA ARG A 559 39.41 -5.62 -7.73
C ARG A 559 37.94 -5.22 -7.68
N LEU A 560 37.20 -5.75 -6.71
CA LEU A 560 35.78 -5.43 -6.54
C LEU A 560 35.47 -5.13 -5.08
N ALA A 561 34.99 -3.92 -4.81
CA ALA A 561 34.42 -3.58 -3.51
C ALA A 561 32.99 -4.14 -3.45
N LEU A 562 32.72 -4.93 -2.41
CA LEU A 562 31.44 -5.57 -2.19
C LEU A 562 30.84 -5.13 -0.87
N THR A 563 29.51 -5.12 -0.82
CA THR A 563 28.73 -5.00 0.40
C THR A 563 28.04 -6.33 0.64
N ALA A 564 28.43 -7.04 1.69
CA ALA A 564 27.65 -8.15 2.21
C ALA A 564 26.53 -7.61 3.08
N LYS A 565 25.29 -8.00 2.79
CA LYS A 565 24.13 -7.87 3.67
C LYS A 565 23.82 -9.25 4.24
N GLY A 566 23.55 -9.32 5.54
CA GLY A 566 23.04 -10.52 6.16
C GLY A 566 21.87 -10.23 7.06
N MET A 567 20.94 -11.17 7.08
CA MET A 567 19.77 -11.16 7.92
C MET A 567 19.69 -12.45 8.72
N PHE A 568 19.19 -12.35 9.95
CA PHE A 568 18.68 -13.48 10.71
C PHE A 568 17.28 -13.18 11.24
N THR A 569 16.33 -14.06 10.96
CA THR A 569 14.95 -13.98 11.47
C THR A 569 14.73 -15.16 12.41
N ALA A 570 14.63 -14.88 13.72
CA ALA A 570 14.28 -15.89 14.71
C ALA A 570 12.83 -16.35 14.52
N ILE A 571 12.51 -17.61 14.84
CA ILE A 571 11.12 -18.10 14.77
C ILE A 571 10.25 -17.25 15.72
N GLY A 572 9.21 -16.61 15.17
CA GLY A 572 8.32 -15.71 15.93
C GLY A 572 8.99 -14.41 16.40
N GLY A 573 10.11 -14.02 15.79
CA GLY A 573 10.83 -12.78 16.06
C GLY A 573 10.91 -11.88 14.82
N ARG A 574 11.25 -10.61 15.04
CA ARG A 574 11.49 -9.65 13.95
C ARG A 574 12.83 -9.94 13.27
N PRO A 575 12.95 -9.73 11.94
CA PRO A 575 14.23 -9.80 11.25
C PRO A 575 15.27 -8.86 11.84
N VAL A 576 16.51 -9.32 11.96
CA VAL A 576 17.67 -8.49 12.32
C VAL A 576 18.65 -8.52 11.17
N SER A 577 19.00 -7.35 10.64
CA SER A 577 19.85 -7.21 9.47
C SER A 577 21.10 -6.37 9.76
N THR A 578 22.17 -6.63 9.00
CA THR A 578 23.42 -5.86 9.09
C THR A 578 24.20 -5.93 7.79
N ARG A 579 25.10 -4.97 7.59
CA ARG A 579 25.97 -4.91 6.41
C ARG A 579 27.45 -4.85 6.79
N LYS A 580 28.29 -5.38 5.91
CA LYS A 580 29.75 -5.31 6.01
C LYS A 580 30.37 -5.20 4.62
N THR A 581 31.21 -4.19 4.43
CA THR A 581 31.99 -4.04 3.21
C THR A 581 33.24 -4.92 3.26
N PHE A 582 33.62 -5.46 2.10
CA PHE A 582 34.86 -6.20 1.90
C PHE A 582 35.31 -6.04 0.45
N ALA A 583 36.56 -6.39 0.14
CA ALA A 583 37.08 -6.30 -1.22
C ALA A 583 37.59 -7.66 -1.68
N LEU A 584 37.28 -8.01 -2.92
CA LEU A 584 37.87 -9.14 -3.62
C LEU A 584 39.01 -8.64 -4.51
N ARG A 585 40.01 -9.49 -4.72
CA ARG A 585 41.14 -9.25 -5.63
C ARG A 585 41.30 -10.46 -6.54
N ALA A 586 41.77 -10.22 -7.77
CA ALA A 586 42.12 -11.26 -8.74
C ALA A 586 43.02 -12.33 -8.12
#